data_AF-A0A973PP90-F1
#
_entry.id   AF-A0A973PP90-F1
#
_cell.length_a   1.000
_cell.length_b   1.000
_cell.length_c   1.000
_cell.angle_alpha   90.00
_cell.angle_beta   90.00
_cell.angle_gamma   90.00
#
_symmetry.space_group_name_H-M   'P 1'
#
loop_
_entity.id
_entity.type
_entity.pdbx_description
1 polymer ?
#
loop_
_entity_poly.entity_id
_entity_poly.type
_entity_poly.pdbx_seq_one_letter_code
_entity_poly.pdbx_strand_id
1 'polypeptide(L)' 'MTTLMSPRLRRVCALFLLAVSTVITIGLVSSPAQAQPRVDIWYRCYIPDHGWMWCLDV' A
#
# COMPACT_ATOMS: atom_id res chain seq x y z
N MET A 1 8.20 36.84 -11.63
CA MET A 1 9.28 35.91 -12.03
C MET A 1 8.64 34.56 -12.34
N THR A 2 8.10 34.39 -13.54
CA THR A 2 7.55 33.12 -14.01
C THR A 2 8.68 32.34 -14.68
N THR A 3 9.10 31.23 -14.08
CA THR A 3 10.17 30.38 -14.61
C THR A 3 9.76 29.85 -16.00
N LEU A 4 10.54 30.22 -17.02
CA LEU A 4 10.40 29.78 -18.40
C LEU A 4 10.84 28.31 -18.53
N MET A 5 10.04 27.40 -17.97
CA MET A 5 10.31 25.97 -18.01
C MET A 5 9.93 25.42 -19.38
N SER A 6 10.91 24.86 -20.11
CA SER A 6 10.72 24.32 -21.46
C SER A 6 9.66 23.21 -21.49
N PRO A 7 8.94 23.01 -22.62
CA PRO A 7 7.87 22.02 -22.71
C PRO A 7 8.34 20.59 -22.46
N ARG A 8 9.62 20.29 -22.77
CA ARG A 8 10.24 18.99 -22.45
C ARG A 8 10.49 18.84 -20.95
N LEU A 9 11.01 19.87 -20.29
CA LEU A 9 11.27 19.84 -18.85
C LEU A 9 9.98 19.69 -18.04
N ARG A 10 8.89 20.35 -18.47
CA ARG A 10 7.55 20.17 -17.87
C ARG A 10 7.06 18.71 -17.95
N ARG A 11 7.26 18.05 -19.09
CA ARG A 11 6.87 16.64 -19.27
C ARG A 11 7.67 15.71 -18.37
N VAL A 12 8.98 15.93 -18.26
CA VAL A 12 9.85 15.15 -17.37
C VAL A 12 9.43 15.32 -15.92
N CYS A 13 9.18 16.55 -15.46
CA CYS A 13 8.68 16.79 -14.10
C CYS A 13 7.33 16.11 -13.85
N ALA A 14 6.40 16.19 -14.82
CA ALA A 14 5.10 15.54 -14.70
C ALA A 14 5.21 14.01 -14.58
N LEU A 15 6.07 13.38 -15.39
CA LEU A 15 6.32 11.93 -15.32
C LEU A 15 6.97 11.53 -14.00
N PHE A 16 7.91 12.34 -13.50
CA PHE A 16 8.55 12.08 -12.22
C PHE A 16 7.57 12.14 -11.05
N LEU A 17 6.70 13.16 -11.03
CA LEU A 17 5.65 13.27 -10.01
C LEU A 17 4.66 12.11 -10.06
N LEU A 18 4.30 11.64 -11.25
CA LEU A 18 3.44 10.44 -11.42
C LEU A 18 4.13 9.17 -10.94
N ALA A 19 5.41 8.99 -11.25
CA ALA A 19 6.17 7.82 -10.78
C ALA A 19 6.27 7.80 -9.26
N VAL A 20 6.55 8.96 -8.64
CA VAL A 20 6.62 9.07 -7.18
C VAL A 20 5.26 8.80 -6.53
N SER A 21 4.18 9.41 -7.05
CA SER A 21 2.85 9.20 -6.47
C SER A 21 2.39 7.75 -6.57
N THR A 22 2.62 7.09 -7.71
CA THR A 22 2.26 5.69 -7.90
C THR A 22 3.01 4.74 -6.96
N VAL A 23 4.32 4.95 -6.75
CA VAL A 23 5.10 4.15 -5.80
C VAL A 23 4.59 4.34 -4.37
N ILE A 24 4.30 5.57 -3.95
CA ILE A 24 3.73 5.85 -2.63
C ILE A 24 2.36 5.18 -2.47
N THR A 25 1.49 5.28 -3.47
CA THR A 25 0.17 4.64 -3.45
C THR A 25 0.30 3.13 -3.30
N ILE A 26 1.15 2.48 -4.11
CA ILE A 26 1.40 1.03 -4.02
C ILE A 26 1.91 0.68 -2.63
N GLY A 27 2.88 1.42 -2.09
CA GLY A 27 3.41 1.16 -0.75
C GLY A 27 2.35 1.25 0.34
N LEU A 28 1.44 2.23 0.27
CA LEU A 28 0.35 2.38 1.22
C LEU A 28 -0.68 1.25 1.11
N VAL A 29 -1.18 0.96 -0.10
CA VAL A 29 -2.24 -0.04 -0.30
C VAL A 29 -1.73 -1.48 -0.15
N SER A 30 -0.44 -1.71 -0.36
CA SER A 30 0.18 -3.05 -0.24
C SER A 30 0.77 -3.30 1.15
N SER A 31 0.75 -2.28 2.03
CA SER A 31 1.33 -2.44 3.36
C SER A 31 0.52 -3.46 4.19
N PRO A 32 1.19 -4.41 4.88
CA PRO A 32 0.51 -5.45 5.67
C PRO A 32 -0.34 -4.89 6.81
N ALA A 33 -0.23 -3.59 7.12
CA ALA A 33 -1.12 -2.89 8.05
C ALA A 33 -2.60 -2.90 7.61
N GLN A 34 -2.89 -3.00 6.30
CA GLN A 34 -4.27 -3.15 5.80
C GLN A 34 -4.82 -4.57 5.96
N ALA A 35 -3.96 -5.55 6.23
CA ALA A 35 -4.36 -6.92 6.48
C ALA A 35 -4.68 -7.18 7.95
N GLN A 36 -4.70 -6.15 8.82
CA GLN A 36 -5.19 -6.30 10.18
C GLN A 36 -6.65 -6.79 10.09
N PRO A 37 -6.93 -8.02 10.55
CA PRO A 37 -8.30 -8.44 10.76
C PRO A 37 -8.97 -7.36 11.61
N ARG A 38 -10.23 -7.04 11.30
CA ARG A 38 -11.03 -6.22 12.20
C ARG A 38 -10.95 -6.87 13.57
N VAL A 39 -10.58 -6.08 14.57
CA VAL A 39 -10.66 -6.45 15.99
C VAL A 39 -12.03 -7.11 16.21
N ASP A 40 -12.03 -8.28 16.85
CA ASP A 40 -13.21 -9.13 17.10
C ASP A 40 -13.73 -10.00 15.94
N ILE A 41 -13.00 -10.14 14.82
CA ILE A 41 -13.35 -11.11 13.77
C ILE A 41 -12.70 -12.46 14.02
N TRP A 42 -13.53 -13.51 14.04
CA TRP A 42 -13.07 -14.88 13.94
C TRP A 42 -12.62 -15.19 12.51
N TYR A 43 -11.38 -15.65 12.35
CA TYR A 43 -10.84 -16.09 11.07
C TYR A 43 -10.25 -17.49 11.15
N ARG A 44 -10.18 -18.17 9.99
CA ARG A 44 -9.62 -19.51 9.90
C ARG A 44 -8.09 -19.42 9.83
N CYS A 45 -7.43 -19.88 10.87
CA CYS A 45 -5.97 -19.88 11.01
C CYS A 45 -5.44 -21.32 10.91
N TYR A 46 -4.25 -21.50 10.34
CA TYR A 46 -3.53 -22.78 10.39
C TYR A 46 -2.46 -22.70 11.47
N ILE A 47 -2.56 -23.56 12.47
CA ILE A 47 -1.58 -23.67 13.54
C ILE A 47 -0.75 -24.94 13.27
N PRO A 48 0.58 -24.82 13.12
CA PRO A 48 1.46 -25.98 13.04
C PRO A 48 1.16 -26.95 14.20
N ASP A 49 1.16 -28.25 13.91
CA ASP A 49 0.81 -29.34 14.84
C ASP A 49 -0.66 -29.48 15.25
N HIS A 50 -1.50 -28.46 15.00
CA HIS A 50 -2.91 -28.47 15.40
C HIS A 50 -3.92 -28.35 14.24
N GLY A 51 -3.46 -27.99 13.04
CA GLY A 51 -4.30 -27.91 11.84
C GLY A 51 -5.09 -26.62 11.72
N TRP A 52 -6.23 -26.66 11.03
CA TRP A 52 -7.09 -25.49 10.83
C TRP A 52 -7.98 -25.25 12.05
N MET A 53 -7.90 -24.05 12.61
CA MET A 53 -8.65 -23.63 13.80
C MET A 53 -9.31 -22.27 13.55
N TRP A 54 -10.26 -21.90 14.41
CA TRP A 54 -10.82 -20.54 14.43
C TRP A 54 -10.02 -19.71 15.44
N CYS A 55 -9.35 -18.67 14.95
CA CYS A 55 -8.63 -17.71 15.78
C CYS A 55 -9.47 -16.45 15.93
N LEU A 56 -9.51 -15.91 17.14
CA LEU A 56 -10.01 -14.57 17.42
C LEU A 56 -8.84 -13.62 17.36
N ASP A 57 -8.93 -12.58 16.53
CA ASP A 57 -7.95 -11.49 16.52
C ASP A 57 -8.23 -10.56 17.71
N VAL A 58 -7.38 -10.62 18.72
CA VAL A 58 -7.44 -9.84 19.98
C VAL A 58 -6.39 -8.75 20.02
#